data_AF-A0A832WUR2-F1
#
_entry.id   AF-A0A832WUR2-F1
#
_cell.length_a   1.000
_cell.length_b   1.000
_cell.length_c   1.000
_cell.angle_alpha   90.00
_cell.angle_beta   90.00
_cell.angle_gamma   90.00
#
_symmetry.space_group_name_H-M   'P 1'
#
loop_
_entity.id
_entity.type
_entity.pdbx_description
1 polymer ?
#
loop_
_entity_poly.entity_id
_entity_poly.type
_entity_poly.pdbx_seq_one_letter_code
_entity_poly.pdbx_strand_id
1 'polypeptide(L)'
;MIKKRSMFAIATLLMMLLATVPVEAAIPKNFDLKDNFYTVYGGPDIEATLLGDNEYSRGDLVTLNFGLMNKGVISGFESDNEADTTVGAVLQQAEMKYETQAVTAVGVLATLKSDNPYIKVKSGSQEAGTLQQGKQGSTPAKFTIEISKNAPAGTYPLDLEFTYKYQNNVQVSGDEYDTSTGIVTNQGVGIWYENMTQNQTVVVQVKKEPYFEVTNVTGNLYPDKGGMLKVTYKNTGEEPAKDATVRISAADPFSTTDDQAYLGDLKPGESVVAIFNMDVDETATQKPYSLNSEILYKDTEGHNQISDSIKINTKVLEAEKSLPGYQIGAGIVMILAACFVVLRKKKQD
;
A
#
# COMPACT_ATOMS: atom_id res chain seq x y z
N MET A 1 9.56 8.90 75.63
CA MET A 1 9.05 9.76 74.53
C MET A 1 10.23 10.36 73.80
N ILE A 2 10.51 9.90 72.57
CA ILE A 2 11.11 10.63 71.44
C ILE A 2 11.04 9.66 70.25
N LYS A 3 10.40 10.12 69.16
CA LYS A 3 10.06 9.39 67.94
C LYS A 3 11.33 8.92 67.20
N LYS A 4 11.41 7.64 66.83
CA LYS A 4 12.26 7.18 65.71
C LYS A 4 11.39 7.00 64.47
N ARG A 5 11.59 7.88 63.49
CA ARG A 5 10.99 7.86 62.16
C ARG A 5 11.69 6.84 61.26
N SER A 6 10.89 6.30 60.35
CA SER A 6 11.19 5.33 59.29
C SER A 6 11.99 5.94 58.11
N MET A 7 12.44 5.04 57.21
CA MET A 7 13.00 5.20 55.85
C MET A 7 14.52 5.46 55.79
N PHE A 8 15.33 4.80 54.96
CA PHE A 8 15.11 4.30 53.60
C PHE A 8 15.89 2.98 53.34
N ALA A 9 15.25 2.04 52.65
CA ALA A 9 15.92 0.93 51.98
C ALA A 9 16.53 1.45 50.67
N ILE A 10 17.83 1.28 50.50
CA ILE A 10 18.53 1.57 49.24
C ILE A 10 18.38 0.33 48.36
N ALA A 11 17.46 0.39 47.41
CA ALA A 11 17.38 -0.58 46.33
C ALA A 11 18.30 -0.10 45.19
N THR A 12 19.48 -0.70 45.09
CA THR A 12 20.38 -0.57 43.94
C THR A 12 19.73 -1.23 42.72
N LEU A 13 19.26 -0.41 41.78
CA LEU A 13 18.80 -0.83 40.46
C LEU A 13 20.02 -1.04 39.55
N LEU A 14 20.46 -2.29 39.40
CA LEU A 14 21.48 -2.68 38.43
C LEU A 14 20.82 -2.77 37.04
N MET A 15 21.06 -1.77 36.21
CA MET A 15 20.59 -1.72 34.82
C MET A 15 21.43 -2.70 33.99
N MET A 16 20.89 -3.88 33.68
CA MET A 16 21.51 -4.82 32.73
C MET A 16 21.42 -4.21 31.32
N LEU A 17 22.53 -3.65 30.82
CA LEU A 17 22.76 -3.57 29.38
C LEU A 17 23.02 -5.00 28.90
N LEU A 18 22.02 -5.62 28.28
CA LEU A 18 22.25 -6.79 27.41
C LEU A 18 22.90 -6.27 26.13
N ALA A 19 24.23 -6.31 26.07
CA ALA A 19 24.93 -6.27 24.80
C ALA A 19 24.53 -7.55 24.04
N THR A 20 23.78 -7.42 22.95
CA THR A 20 23.56 -8.52 22.02
C THR A 20 24.88 -8.75 21.28
N VAL A 21 25.71 -9.63 21.83
CA VAL A 21 26.86 -10.17 21.09
C VAL A 21 26.26 -10.93 19.89
N PRO A 22 26.68 -10.63 18.64
CA PRO A 22 26.26 -11.44 17.51
C PRO A 22 26.69 -12.89 17.79
N VAL A 23 25.78 -13.83 17.57
CA VAL A 23 26.11 -15.26 17.65
C VAL A 23 27.10 -15.52 16.53
N GLU A 24 28.37 -15.71 16.87
CA GLU A 24 29.39 -16.16 15.95
C GLU A 24 28.96 -17.54 15.43
N ALA A 25 28.80 -17.65 14.12
CA ALA A 25 28.31 -18.88 13.51
C ALA A 25 29.29 -20.02 13.80
N ALA A 26 28.80 -21.10 14.42
CA ALA A 26 29.66 -22.23 14.75
C ALA A 26 30.14 -22.92 13.47
N ILE A 27 31.46 -23.11 13.35
CA ILE A 27 32.09 -23.83 12.23
C ILE A 27 31.40 -25.20 12.07
N PRO A 28 30.99 -25.59 10.84
CA PRO A 28 30.37 -26.89 10.60
C PRO A 28 31.28 -28.04 11.05
N LYS A 29 30.71 -29.09 11.65
CA LYS A 29 31.48 -30.22 12.21
C LYS A 29 32.37 -30.97 11.20
N ASN A 30 32.08 -30.83 9.92
CA ASN A 30 32.78 -31.46 8.80
C ASN A 30 33.75 -30.50 8.10
N PHE A 31 34.03 -29.34 8.69
CA PHE A 31 34.91 -28.32 8.13
C PHE A 31 36.13 -28.16 9.04
N ASP A 32 37.33 -28.25 8.49
CA ASP A 32 38.59 -28.05 9.22
C ASP A 32 39.36 -26.87 8.62
N LEU A 33 39.42 -25.76 9.36
CA LEU A 33 40.13 -24.54 8.96
C LEU A 33 41.64 -24.59 9.23
N LYS A 34 42.18 -25.67 9.83
CA LYS A 34 43.62 -25.75 10.12
C LYS A 34 44.49 -25.76 8.86
N ASP A 35 43.98 -26.36 7.79
CA ASP A 35 44.67 -26.50 6.52
C ASP A 35 44.21 -25.44 5.50
N ASN A 36 43.52 -24.38 5.95
CA ASN A 36 43.08 -23.27 5.10
C ASN A 36 44.31 -22.53 4.55
N PHE A 37 44.38 -22.36 3.23
CA PHE A 37 45.47 -21.59 2.62
C PHE A 37 45.14 -20.11 2.52
N TYR A 38 43.87 -19.77 2.27
CA TYR A 38 43.45 -18.41 1.98
C TYR A 38 42.14 -18.01 2.64
N THR A 39 42.09 -16.77 3.10
CA THR A 39 40.86 -16.12 3.52
C THR A 39 40.59 -14.93 2.60
N VAL A 40 39.43 -14.93 1.94
CA VAL A 40 38.93 -13.79 1.16
C VAL A 40 37.98 -12.95 2.00
N TYR A 41 38.27 -11.65 2.09
CA TYR A 41 37.37 -10.68 2.70
C TYR A 41 36.53 -10.00 1.63
N GLY A 42 35.24 -9.83 1.92
CA GLY A 42 34.26 -9.28 1.01
C GLY A 42 33.02 -10.15 0.95
N GLY A 43 32.05 -9.74 0.15
CA GLY A 43 30.81 -10.49 0.03
C GLY A 43 29.89 -9.89 -1.02
N PRO A 44 28.78 -10.56 -1.32
CA PRO A 44 27.79 -10.02 -2.24
C PRO A 44 27.10 -8.80 -1.62
N ASP A 45 26.77 -7.83 -2.47
CA ASP A 45 26.01 -6.63 -2.11
C ASP A 45 24.96 -6.43 -3.21
N ILE A 46 23.69 -6.72 -2.89
CA ILE A 46 22.61 -6.71 -3.88
C ILE A 46 21.94 -5.35 -3.89
N GLU A 47 22.01 -4.67 -5.04
CA GLU A 47 21.33 -3.41 -5.27
C GLU A 47 20.17 -3.59 -6.24
N ALA A 48 19.01 -3.05 -5.87
CA ALA A 48 17.86 -2.90 -6.75
C ALA A 48 17.78 -1.49 -7.32
N THR A 49 17.45 -1.40 -8.60
CA THR A 49 17.09 -0.15 -9.26
C THR A 49 15.66 -0.25 -9.77
N LEU A 50 14.80 0.69 -9.39
CA LEU A 50 13.44 0.77 -9.94
C LEU A 50 13.50 1.12 -11.44
N LEU A 51 12.80 0.34 -12.25
CA LEU A 51 12.70 0.49 -13.70
C LEU A 51 11.32 1.05 -14.02
N GLY A 52 11.27 2.34 -14.37
CA GLY A 52 10.04 3.05 -14.73
C GLY A 52 9.70 4.15 -13.72
N ASP A 53 8.42 4.53 -13.71
CA ASP A 53 7.92 5.59 -12.84
C ASP A 53 7.92 5.15 -11.37
N ASN A 54 7.97 6.14 -10.48
CA ASN A 54 7.83 5.93 -9.04
C ASN A 54 6.67 6.74 -8.44
N GLU A 55 5.87 7.40 -9.28
CA GLU A 55 4.80 8.29 -8.86
C GLU A 55 3.45 7.86 -9.48
N TYR A 56 2.44 7.68 -8.62
CA TYR A 56 1.15 7.06 -8.98
C TYR A 56 -0.03 7.75 -8.29
N SER A 57 -1.24 7.53 -8.81
CA SER A 57 -2.48 8.09 -8.25
C SER A 57 -3.08 7.19 -7.17
N ARG A 58 -4.00 7.76 -6.40
CA ARG A 58 -4.72 7.02 -5.35
C ARG A 58 -5.60 5.95 -5.99
N GLY A 59 -5.66 4.76 -5.39
CA GLY A 59 -6.47 3.66 -5.92
C GLY A 59 -5.78 2.82 -6.98
N ASP A 60 -4.58 3.22 -7.44
CA ASP A 60 -3.86 2.49 -8.48
C ASP A 60 -3.42 1.09 -8.02
N LEU A 61 -3.49 0.14 -8.95
CA LEU A 61 -2.90 -1.20 -8.83
C LEU A 61 -1.75 -1.30 -9.84
N VAL A 62 -0.51 -1.18 -9.36
CA VAL A 62 0.68 -1.05 -10.23
C VAL A 62 1.70 -2.13 -9.96
N THR A 63 2.53 -2.43 -10.96
CA THR A 63 3.65 -3.38 -10.83
C THR A 63 4.97 -2.65 -10.93
N LEU A 64 5.70 -2.61 -9.82
CA LEU A 64 7.06 -2.11 -9.73
C LEU A 64 8.02 -3.15 -10.30
N ASN A 65 8.90 -2.73 -11.22
CA ASN A 65 9.91 -3.61 -11.81
C ASN A 65 11.28 -3.19 -11.29
N PHE A 66 12.04 -4.09 -10.69
CA PHE A 66 13.38 -3.81 -10.17
C PHE A 66 14.44 -4.58 -10.95
N GLY A 67 15.41 -3.86 -11.50
CA GLY A 67 16.65 -4.45 -11.97
C GLY A 67 17.56 -4.75 -10.78
N LEU A 68 18.01 -6.00 -10.64
CA LEU A 68 18.88 -6.41 -9.54
C LEU A 68 20.30 -6.60 -10.04
N MET A 69 21.27 -6.07 -9.31
CA MET A 69 22.69 -6.19 -9.61
C MET A 69 23.46 -6.53 -8.34
N ASN A 70 24.41 -7.46 -8.45
CA ASN A 70 25.36 -7.70 -7.36
C ASN A 70 26.57 -6.77 -7.54
N LYS A 71 26.72 -5.78 -6.67
CA LYS A 71 27.85 -4.85 -6.60
C LYS A 71 28.91 -5.26 -5.56
N GLY A 72 28.78 -6.45 -5.00
CA GLY A 72 29.71 -7.00 -4.04
C GLY A 72 31.15 -7.02 -4.56
N VAL A 73 32.11 -6.81 -3.67
CA VAL A 73 33.54 -6.78 -4.01
C VAL A 73 34.35 -7.60 -3.02
N ILE A 74 35.48 -8.11 -3.52
CA ILE A 74 36.56 -8.62 -2.68
C ILE A 74 37.27 -7.38 -2.12
N SER A 75 37.19 -7.21 -0.80
CA SER A 75 37.79 -6.09 -0.07
C SER A 75 39.21 -6.41 0.42
N GLY A 76 39.56 -7.69 0.52
CA GLY A 76 40.87 -8.10 0.99
C GLY A 76 41.16 -9.57 0.74
N PHE A 77 42.43 -9.94 0.93
CA PHE A 77 42.93 -11.28 0.77
C PHE A 77 44.03 -11.51 1.80
N GLU A 78 43.98 -12.65 2.47
CA GLU A 78 44.97 -13.08 3.44
C GLU A 78 45.45 -14.49 3.09
N SER A 79 46.77 -14.67 3.16
CA SER A 79 47.40 -15.99 3.02
C SER A 79 47.62 -16.52 4.42
N ASP A 80 46.84 -17.53 4.80
CA ASP A 80 46.89 -18.14 6.13
C ASP A 80 48.05 -19.13 6.25
N ASN A 81 48.27 -19.92 5.19
CA ASN A 81 49.32 -20.92 5.12
C ASN A 81 49.98 -20.96 3.73
N GLU A 82 51.23 -21.42 3.67
CA GLU A 82 51.94 -21.68 2.41
C GLU A 82 52.14 -23.18 2.21
N ALA A 83 51.90 -23.66 0.99
CA ALA A 83 52.15 -25.05 0.65
C ALA A 83 53.64 -25.36 0.54
N ASP A 84 54.05 -26.47 1.16
CA ASP A 84 55.43 -26.99 1.16
C ASP A 84 55.60 -28.24 0.27
N THR A 85 54.50 -28.79 -0.26
CA THR A 85 54.47 -29.98 -1.12
C THR A 85 53.85 -29.69 -2.48
N THR A 86 54.14 -30.54 -3.48
CA THR A 86 53.50 -30.45 -4.81
C THR A 86 51.99 -30.58 -4.74
N VAL A 87 51.47 -31.49 -3.88
CA VAL A 87 50.03 -31.64 -3.65
C VAL A 87 49.46 -30.37 -3.03
N GLY A 88 50.08 -29.87 -1.96
CA GLY A 88 49.67 -28.62 -1.31
C GLY A 88 49.66 -27.44 -2.28
N ALA A 89 50.65 -27.31 -3.17
CA ALA A 89 50.71 -26.22 -4.13
C ALA A 89 49.54 -26.26 -5.14
N VAL A 90 49.12 -27.46 -5.56
CA VAL A 90 47.94 -27.64 -6.42
C VAL A 90 46.66 -27.32 -5.64
N LEU A 91 46.55 -27.77 -4.39
CA LEU A 91 45.39 -27.51 -3.53
C LEU A 91 45.25 -26.02 -3.19
N GLN A 92 46.34 -25.36 -2.81
CA GLN A 92 46.40 -23.91 -2.57
C GLN A 92 45.88 -23.11 -3.78
N GLN A 93 46.31 -23.48 -5.00
CA GLN A 93 45.79 -22.84 -6.22
C GLN A 93 44.31 -23.13 -6.47
N ALA A 94 43.84 -24.34 -6.13
CA ALA A 94 42.43 -24.69 -6.26
C ALA A 94 41.57 -23.89 -5.26
N GLU A 95 42.00 -23.82 -3.99
CA GLU A 95 41.33 -23.06 -2.93
C GLU A 95 41.18 -21.59 -3.33
N MET A 96 42.26 -20.95 -3.78
CA MET A 96 42.21 -19.55 -4.25
C MET A 96 41.13 -19.32 -5.33
N LYS A 97 40.98 -20.25 -6.27
CA LYS A 97 39.97 -20.15 -7.33
C LYS A 97 38.54 -20.26 -6.79
N TYR A 98 38.34 -21.02 -5.71
CA TYR A 98 37.04 -21.10 -5.06
C TYR A 98 36.80 -19.91 -4.12
N GLU A 99 37.80 -19.49 -3.34
CA GLU A 99 37.72 -18.35 -2.42
C GLU A 99 37.29 -17.05 -3.13
N THR A 100 37.78 -16.82 -4.36
CA THR A 100 37.35 -15.65 -5.15
C THR A 100 35.86 -15.64 -5.53
N GLN A 101 35.12 -16.74 -5.31
CA GLN A 101 33.67 -16.82 -5.55
C GLN A 101 32.84 -16.31 -4.37
N ALA A 102 33.45 -15.95 -3.23
CA ALA A 102 32.76 -15.46 -2.02
C ALA A 102 31.81 -14.27 -2.29
N VAL A 103 32.08 -13.47 -3.32
CA VAL A 103 31.26 -12.34 -3.75
C VAL A 103 30.03 -12.73 -4.58
N THR A 104 29.77 -14.02 -4.80
CA THR A 104 28.59 -14.49 -5.54
C THR A 104 27.41 -14.70 -4.60
N ALA A 105 26.29 -14.05 -4.88
CA ALA A 105 25.04 -14.33 -4.17
C ALA A 105 24.32 -15.50 -4.84
N VAL A 106 24.03 -16.54 -4.07
CA VAL A 106 23.36 -17.76 -4.54
C VAL A 106 21.95 -17.82 -4.00
N GLY A 107 20.98 -18.09 -4.87
CA GLY A 107 19.58 -18.25 -4.48
C GLY A 107 18.96 -16.97 -3.91
N VAL A 108 19.22 -15.84 -4.56
CA VAL A 108 18.69 -14.53 -4.18
C VAL A 108 17.16 -14.55 -4.26
N LEU A 109 16.54 -14.23 -3.13
CA LEU A 109 15.10 -14.05 -2.98
C LEU A 109 14.82 -12.63 -2.50
N ALA A 110 14.09 -11.87 -3.31
CA ALA A 110 13.70 -10.50 -3.01
C ALA A 110 12.26 -10.44 -2.50
N THR A 111 12.02 -9.72 -1.41
CA THR A 111 10.69 -9.56 -0.80
C THR A 111 10.43 -8.09 -0.51
N LEU A 112 9.42 -7.52 -1.16
CA LEU A 112 8.98 -6.16 -0.90
C LEU A 112 7.95 -6.15 0.26
N LYS A 113 8.17 -5.28 1.23
CA LYS A 113 7.30 -5.10 2.41
C LYS A 113 6.89 -3.64 2.50
N SER A 114 5.70 -3.42 3.06
CA SER A 114 5.16 -2.10 3.37
C SER A 114 4.62 -2.12 4.78
N ASP A 115 5.17 -1.26 5.64
CA ASP A 115 4.63 -1.02 6.98
C ASP A 115 3.51 0.03 6.97
N ASN A 116 3.25 0.66 5.83
CA ASN A 116 2.24 1.70 5.69
C ASN A 116 0.88 1.09 5.26
N PRO A 117 -0.22 1.37 5.99
CA PRO A 117 -1.54 0.80 5.68
C PRO A 117 -2.12 1.26 4.34
N TYR A 118 -1.61 2.36 3.77
CA TYR A 118 -2.07 2.90 2.49
C TYR A 118 -1.45 2.20 1.28
N ILE A 119 -0.33 1.50 1.44
CA ILE A 119 0.33 0.78 0.34
C ILE A 119 0.37 -0.69 0.68
N LYS A 120 -0.37 -1.51 -0.07
CA LYS A 120 -0.43 -2.96 0.16
C LYS A 120 0.35 -3.68 -0.92
N VAL A 121 1.37 -4.44 -0.52
CA VAL A 121 2.06 -5.36 -1.43
C VAL A 121 1.18 -6.59 -1.66
N LYS A 122 0.89 -6.90 -2.93
CA LYS A 122 0.02 -8.01 -3.36
C LYS A 122 0.79 -9.20 -3.89
N SER A 123 2.00 -8.98 -4.35
CA SER A 123 2.93 -10.03 -4.79
C SER A 123 3.63 -10.70 -3.61
N GLY A 124 3.99 -11.98 -3.78
CA GLY A 124 4.95 -12.66 -2.91
C GLY A 124 6.40 -12.35 -3.27
N SER A 125 7.32 -13.07 -2.63
CA SER A 125 8.76 -12.99 -2.90
C SER A 125 9.10 -13.36 -4.36
N GLN A 126 10.13 -12.73 -4.91
CA GLN A 126 10.60 -12.91 -6.28
C GLN A 126 11.98 -13.56 -6.28
N GLU A 127 12.14 -14.67 -7.00
CA GLU A 127 13.42 -15.33 -7.16
C GLU A 127 14.26 -14.64 -8.25
N ALA A 128 15.51 -14.35 -7.92
CA ALA A 128 16.50 -13.78 -8.84
C ALA A 128 17.65 -14.75 -9.14
N GLY A 129 17.63 -15.94 -8.56
CA GLY A 129 18.62 -16.98 -8.82
C GLY A 129 20.01 -16.63 -8.28
N THR A 130 21.05 -16.92 -9.05
CA THR A 130 22.44 -16.63 -8.66
C THR A 130 22.91 -15.36 -9.35
N LEU A 131 23.45 -14.41 -8.58
CA LEU A 131 24.01 -13.16 -9.07
C LEU A 131 25.52 -13.12 -8.80
N GLN A 132 26.30 -13.27 -9.87
CA GLN A 132 27.75 -13.08 -9.83
C GLN A 132 28.11 -11.59 -9.69
N GLN A 133 29.29 -11.33 -9.15
CA GLN A 133 29.83 -9.97 -9.04
C GLN A 133 29.73 -9.20 -10.37
N GLY A 134 29.22 -7.97 -10.28
CA GLY A 134 29.09 -7.05 -11.41
C GLY A 134 28.06 -7.48 -12.45
N LYS A 135 27.30 -8.55 -12.22
CA LYS A 135 26.24 -9.01 -13.13
C LYS A 135 24.88 -8.50 -12.69
N GLN A 136 24.09 -8.14 -13.68
CA GLN A 136 22.67 -7.86 -13.52
C GLN A 136 21.87 -9.15 -13.73
N GLY A 137 20.80 -9.34 -12.98
CA GLY A 137 19.85 -10.42 -13.18
C GLY A 137 19.22 -10.36 -14.58
N SER A 138 18.91 -11.51 -15.15
CA SER A 138 18.34 -11.62 -16.50
C SER A 138 16.90 -11.12 -16.60
N THR A 139 16.16 -11.11 -15.50
CA THR A 139 14.76 -10.69 -15.43
C THR A 139 14.55 -9.72 -14.26
N PRO A 140 13.84 -8.62 -14.46
CA PRO A 140 13.46 -7.74 -13.35
C PRO A 140 12.60 -8.46 -12.32
N ALA A 141 12.83 -8.18 -11.04
CA ALA A 141 11.94 -8.59 -9.96
C ALA A 141 10.67 -7.73 -9.99
N LYS A 142 9.50 -8.37 -9.97
CA LYS A 142 8.21 -7.69 -10.15
C LYS A 142 7.38 -7.73 -8.88
N PHE A 143 6.99 -6.57 -8.37
CA PHE A 143 6.15 -6.47 -7.20
C PHE A 143 4.90 -5.65 -7.49
N THR A 144 3.73 -6.26 -7.30
CA THR A 144 2.45 -5.57 -7.47
C THR A 144 2.06 -4.93 -6.15
N ILE A 145 1.74 -3.64 -6.19
CA ILE A 145 1.24 -2.87 -5.06
C ILE A 145 -0.14 -2.28 -5.36
N GLU A 146 -0.97 -2.18 -4.33
CA GLU A 146 -2.25 -1.46 -4.34
C GLU A 146 -2.11 -0.21 -3.48
N ILE A 147 -2.40 0.95 -4.07
CA ILE A 147 -2.43 2.23 -3.38
C ILE A 147 -3.87 2.49 -2.94
N SER A 148 -4.08 2.79 -1.66
CA SER A 148 -5.40 3.10 -1.14
C SER A 148 -5.99 4.35 -1.79
N LYS A 149 -7.30 4.34 -2.07
CA LYS A 149 -8.04 5.54 -2.52
C LYS A 149 -7.98 6.70 -1.51
N ASN A 150 -7.75 6.37 -0.24
CA ASN A 150 -7.65 7.34 0.85
C ASN A 150 -6.20 7.64 1.25
N ALA A 151 -5.22 7.20 0.44
CA ALA A 151 -3.81 7.49 0.69
C ALA A 151 -3.55 9.01 0.58
N PRO A 152 -3.02 9.67 1.62
CA PRO A 152 -2.51 11.03 1.46
C PRO A 152 -1.47 11.14 0.34
N ALA A 153 -1.36 12.30 -0.29
CA ALA A 153 -0.24 12.52 -1.21
C ALA A 153 1.09 12.56 -0.46
N GLY A 154 2.16 12.12 -1.11
CA GLY A 154 3.50 12.17 -0.55
C GLY A 154 4.33 10.92 -0.78
N THR A 155 5.35 10.76 0.05
CA THR A 155 6.40 9.76 -0.14
C THR A 155 6.20 8.58 0.79
N TYR A 156 6.20 7.38 0.22
CA TYR A 156 5.98 6.11 0.89
C TYR A 156 7.22 5.23 0.74
N PRO A 157 8.06 5.11 1.80
CA PRO A 157 9.16 4.16 1.80
C PRO A 157 8.62 2.73 1.91
N LEU A 158 9.19 1.83 1.13
CA LEU A 158 8.96 0.40 1.15
C LEU A 158 10.29 -0.31 1.40
N ASP A 159 10.25 -1.42 2.12
CA ASP A 159 11.44 -2.19 2.45
C ASP A 159 11.58 -3.37 1.49
N LEU A 160 12.63 -3.34 0.68
CA LEU A 160 13.01 -4.43 -0.19
C LEU A 160 14.10 -5.26 0.50
N GLU A 161 13.69 -6.43 1.00
CA GLU A 161 14.55 -7.38 1.69
C GLU A 161 15.07 -8.43 0.70
N PHE A 162 16.38 -8.63 0.70
CA PHE A 162 17.06 -9.71 -0.02
C PHE A 162 17.53 -10.75 0.98
N THR A 163 17.20 -12.00 0.70
CA THR A 163 17.79 -13.14 1.39
C THR A 163 18.55 -13.98 0.37
N TYR A 164 19.78 -14.36 0.69
CA TYR A 164 20.62 -15.15 -0.21
C TYR A 164 21.64 -15.94 0.59
N LYS A 165 22.27 -16.91 -0.07
CA LYS A 165 23.46 -17.60 0.44
C LYS A 165 24.71 -17.02 -0.18
N TYR A 166 25.78 -17.00 0.59
CA TYR A 166 27.11 -16.70 0.08
C TYR A 166 28.11 -17.73 0.61
N GLN A 167 29.18 -17.95 -0.13
CA GLN A 167 30.28 -18.79 0.33
C GLN A 167 31.04 -18.01 1.39
N ASN A 168 31.03 -18.52 2.63
CA ASN A 168 31.80 -17.96 3.72
C ASN A 168 33.27 -18.41 3.67
N ASN A 169 33.51 -19.68 3.31
CA ASN A 169 34.85 -20.26 3.18
C ASN A 169 34.81 -21.55 2.32
N VAL A 170 35.95 -21.94 1.74
CA VAL A 170 36.15 -23.22 1.04
C VAL A 170 37.30 -24.04 1.64
N GLN A 171 37.07 -25.35 1.77
CA GLN A 171 38.10 -26.32 2.10
C GLN A 171 38.38 -27.20 0.90
N VAL A 172 39.66 -27.46 0.62
CA VAL A 172 40.10 -28.40 -0.43
C VAL A 172 40.87 -29.57 0.17
N SER A 173 40.80 -30.72 -0.47
CA SER A 173 41.55 -31.93 -0.06
C SER A 173 42.03 -32.70 -1.29
N GLY A 174 43.02 -33.57 -1.11
CA GLY A 174 43.54 -34.47 -2.13
C GLY A 174 44.68 -35.33 -1.60
N ASP A 175 44.95 -36.46 -2.26
CA ASP A 175 45.84 -37.50 -1.72
C ASP A 175 47.25 -37.41 -2.31
N GLU A 176 47.41 -37.74 -3.60
CA GLU A 176 48.72 -37.85 -4.24
C GLU A 176 48.78 -37.11 -5.58
N TYR A 177 49.94 -36.55 -5.91
CA TYR A 177 50.19 -35.94 -7.22
C TYR A 177 50.63 -37.01 -8.23
N ASP A 178 49.78 -37.30 -9.21
CA ASP A 178 50.11 -38.21 -10.29
C ASP A 178 50.95 -37.49 -11.35
N THR A 179 52.25 -37.78 -11.37
CA THR A 179 53.22 -37.20 -12.32
C THR A 179 52.96 -37.56 -13.79
N SER A 180 52.19 -38.62 -14.06
CA SER A 180 51.87 -39.05 -15.43
C SER A 180 50.72 -38.26 -16.05
N THR A 181 49.75 -37.85 -15.23
CA THR A 181 48.57 -37.08 -15.66
C THR A 181 48.65 -35.59 -15.28
N GLY A 182 49.51 -35.24 -14.32
CA GLY A 182 49.69 -33.90 -13.80
C GLY A 182 48.59 -33.44 -12.83
N ILE A 183 47.83 -34.37 -12.25
CA ILE A 183 46.62 -34.10 -11.44
C ILE A 183 46.81 -34.66 -10.02
N VAL A 184 46.17 -34.05 -9.02
CA VAL A 184 46.05 -34.61 -7.67
C VAL A 184 44.87 -35.58 -7.61
N THR A 185 45.08 -36.78 -7.09
CA THR A 185 44.04 -37.81 -6.94
C THR A 185 43.11 -37.52 -5.77
N ASN A 186 41.87 -38.03 -5.84
CA ASN A 186 40.84 -37.89 -4.81
C ASN A 186 40.59 -36.44 -4.35
N GLN A 187 40.67 -35.49 -5.29
CA GLN A 187 40.40 -34.09 -4.98
C GLN A 187 38.97 -33.88 -4.49
N GLY A 188 38.85 -33.31 -3.29
CA GLY A 188 37.59 -32.93 -2.68
C GLY A 188 37.49 -31.43 -2.49
N VAL A 189 36.26 -30.90 -2.55
CA VAL A 189 35.96 -29.50 -2.25
C VAL A 189 34.75 -29.44 -1.33
N GLY A 190 34.92 -28.86 -0.15
CA GLY A 190 33.86 -28.56 0.80
C GLY A 190 33.61 -27.05 0.82
N ILE A 191 32.38 -26.62 0.57
CA ILE A 191 32.01 -25.20 0.61
C ILE A 191 31.10 -24.96 1.81
N TRP A 192 31.46 -24.00 2.66
CA TRP A 192 30.62 -23.54 3.75
C TRP A 192 29.80 -22.32 3.29
N TYR A 193 28.49 -22.52 3.18
CA TYR A 193 27.54 -21.44 2.89
C TYR A 193 26.91 -20.87 4.17
N GLU A 194 26.74 -19.56 4.19
CA GLU A 194 25.93 -18.86 5.19
C GLU A 194 24.76 -18.14 4.53
N ASN A 195 23.71 -17.87 5.31
CA ASN A 195 22.59 -17.04 4.87
C ASN A 195 22.87 -15.59 5.24
N MET A 196 22.62 -14.68 4.30
CA MET A 196 22.68 -13.24 4.50
C MET A 196 21.31 -12.62 4.27
N THR A 197 21.00 -11.58 5.03
CA THR A 197 19.82 -10.73 4.81
C THR A 197 20.29 -9.29 4.63
N GLN A 198 19.88 -8.68 3.53
CA GLN A 198 20.19 -7.30 3.18
C GLN A 198 18.88 -6.54 2.93
N ASN A 199 18.78 -5.32 3.43
CA ASN A 199 17.62 -4.47 3.22
C ASN A 199 17.99 -3.25 2.39
N GLN A 200 17.10 -2.87 1.48
CA GLN A 200 17.16 -1.63 0.73
C GLN A 200 15.81 -0.92 0.80
N THR A 201 15.81 0.35 1.16
CA THR A 201 14.60 1.18 1.10
C THR A 201 14.39 1.66 -0.34
N VAL A 202 13.18 1.44 -0.86
CA VAL A 202 12.72 1.95 -2.15
C VAL A 202 11.53 2.87 -1.92
N VAL A 203 11.33 3.85 -2.79
CA VAL A 203 10.36 4.92 -2.57
C VAL A 203 9.29 4.91 -3.65
N VAL A 204 8.04 4.94 -3.22
CA VAL A 204 6.87 5.20 -4.05
C VAL A 204 6.27 6.56 -3.67
N GLN A 205 5.81 7.31 -4.66
CA GLN A 205 5.19 8.62 -4.49
C GLN A 205 3.71 8.54 -4.86
N VAL A 206 2.84 9.08 -4.00
CA VAL A 206 1.43 9.29 -4.31
C VAL A 206 1.26 10.73 -4.75
N LYS A 207 0.71 10.93 -5.95
CA LYS A 207 0.48 12.23 -6.57
C LYS A 207 -0.38 13.12 -5.69
N LYS A 208 -0.10 14.42 -5.77
CA LYS A 208 -1.03 15.43 -5.27
C LYS A 208 -2.11 15.65 -6.33
N GLU A 209 -3.36 15.44 -5.96
CA GLU A 209 -4.50 15.58 -6.84
C GLU A 209 -5.72 16.06 -6.05
N PRO A 210 -6.70 16.73 -6.69
CA PRO A 210 -7.99 16.96 -6.06
C PRO A 210 -8.68 15.63 -5.80
N TYR A 211 -9.31 15.52 -4.63
CA TYR A 211 -10.09 14.34 -4.26
C TYR A 211 -11.39 14.80 -3.65
N PHE A 212 -12.52 14.21 -4.05
CA PHE A 212 -13.83 14.77 -3.72
C PHE A 212 -14.68 13.82 -2.93
N GLU A 213 -15.34 14.35 -1.91
CA GLU A 213 -16.25 13.61 -1.05
C GLU A 213 -17.56 14.38 -0.85
N VAL A 214 -18.66 13.64 -0.72
CA VAL A 214 -19.93 14.19 -0.25
C VAL A 214 -19.95 14.17 1.27
N THR A 215 -19.95 15.35 1.89
CA THR A 215 -19.95 15.48 3.36
C THR A 215 -21.34 15.63 3.96
N ASN A 216 -22.32 16.10 3.17
CA ASN A 216 -23.68 16.30 3.61
C ASN A 216 -24.68 16.19 2.46
N VAL A 217 -25.82 15.56 2.71
CA VAL A 217 -26.95 15.47 1.77
C VAL A 217 -28.22 15.83 2.51
N THR A 218 -28.95 16.83 2.00
CA THR A 218 -30.23 17.26 2.57
C THR A 218 -31.26 17.42 1.47
N GLY A 219 -32.52 17.14 1.78
CA GLY A 219 -33.60 17.16 0.80
C GLY A 219 -34.65 16.12 1.15
N ASN A 220 -35.90 16.45 0.87
CA ASN A 220 -37.01 15.53 1.03
C ASN A 220 -37.50 15.17 -0.37
N LEU A 221 -37.47 13.89 -0.69
CA LEU A 221 -37.89 13.35 -1.98
C LEU A 221 -39.15 12.52 -1.77
N TYR A 222 -40.21 12.84 -2.50
CA TYR A 222 -41.53 12.21 -2.36
C TYR A 222 -41.97 11.59 -3.69
N PRO A 223 -42.56 10.38 -3.70
CA PRO A 223 -43.16 9.81 -4.90
C PRO A 223 -44.16 10.78 -5.56
N ASP A 224 -44.16 10.84 -6.89
CA ASP A 224 -45.04 11.69 -7.74
C ASP A 224 -44.87 13.22 -7.56
N LYS A 225 -44.04 13.67 -6.62
CA LYS A 225 -43.76 15.09 -6.38
C LYS A 225 -42.31 15.49 -6.59
N GLY A 226 -41.38 14.55 -6.45
CA GLY A 226 -39.97 14.85 -6.50
C GLY A 226 -39.48 15.64 -5.29
N GLY A 227 -38.43 16.44 -5.48
CA GLY A 227 -37.91 17.39 -4.50
C GLY A 227 -36.51 17.91 -4.80
N MET A 228 -36.10 18.93 -4.05
CA MET A 228 -34.77 19.55 -4.18
C MET A 228 -33.75 18.80 -3.32
N LEU A 229 -32.74 18.23 -3.96
CA LEU A 229 -31.63 17.56 -3.30
C LEU A 229 -30.41 18.50 -3.24
N LYS A 230 -30.01 18.87 -2.02
CA LYS A 230 -28.83 19.70 -1.76
C LYS A 230 -27.67 18.81 -1.32
N VAL A 231 -26.59 18.83 -2.07
CA VAL A 231 -25.42 17.97 -1.87
C VAL A 231 -24.19 18.85 -1.62
N THR A 232 -23.52 18.65 -0.50
CA THR A 232 -22.27 19.36 -0.18
C THR A 232 -21.09 18.51 -0.62
N TYR A 233 -20.35 19.02 -1.61
CA TYR A 233 -19.10 18.44 -2.07
C TYR A 233 -17.93 19.14 -1.41
N LYS A 234 -16.92 18.37 -0.99
CA LYS A 234 -15.68 18.88 -0.42
C LYS A 234 -14.49 18.35 -1.20
N ASN A 235 -13.53 19.22 -1.49
CA ASN A 235 -12.20 18.79 -1.94
C ASN A 235 -11.37 18.38 -0.71
N THR A 236 -11.15 17.09 -0.52
CA THR A 236 -10.31 16.50 0.54
C THR A 236 -8.89 16.16 0.04
N GLY A 237 -8.60 16.40 -1.23
CA GLY A 237 -7.27 16.26 -1.82
C GLY A 237 -6.33 17.45 -1.55
N GLU A 238 -5.13 17.38 -2.08
CA GLU A 238 -4.04 18.33 -1.82
C GLU A 238 -3.93 19.47 -2.84
N GLU A 239 -4.54 19.33 -4.01
CA GLU A 239 -4.52 20.34 -5.07
C GLU A 239 -5.90 20.98 -5.31
N PRO A 240 -5.95 22.22 -5.80
CA PRO A 240 -7.20 22.85 -6.17
C PRO A 240 -7.76 22.24 -7.45
N ALA A 241 -9.09 22.12 -7.50
CA ALA A 241 -9.82 21.82 -8.71
C ALA A 241 -10.41 23.12 -9.27
N LYS A 242 -10.08 23.46 -10.52
CA LYS A 242 -10.59 24.67 -11.16
C LYS A 242 -11.78 24.37 -12.05
N ASP A 243 -12.68 25.35 -12.21
CA ASP A 243 -13.80 25.27 -13.16
C ASP A 243 -14.64 23.99 -12.98
N ALA A 244 -14.85 23.59 -11.72
CA ALA A 244 -15.46 22.31 -11.39
C ALA A 244 -16.96 22.33 -11.65
N THR A 245 -17.46 21.31 -12.35
CA THR A 245 -18.87 21.07 -12.61
C THR A 245 -19.20 19.65 -12.22
N VAL A 246 -20.17 19.48 -11.33
CA VAL A 246 -20.66 18.15 -10.95
C VAL A 246 -21.78 17.73 -11.89
N ARG A 247 -21.82 16.43 -12.19
CA ARG A 247 -22.94 15.76 -12.85
C ARG A 247 -23.48 14.65 -11.97
N ILE A 248 -24.80 14.57 -11.82
CA ILE A 248 -25.48 13.46 -11.14
C ILE A 248 -26.00 12.44 -12.15
N SER A 249 -25.81 11.17 -11.86
CA SER A 249 -26.37 10.06 -12.63
C SER A 249 -27.64 9.57 -11.95
N ALA A 250 -28.78 10.12 -12.37
CA ALA A 250 -30.09 9.69 -11.93
C ALA A 250 -30.49 8.36 -12.61
N ALA A 251 -31.07 7.45 -11.85
CA ALA A 251 -31.62 6.18 -12.31
C ALA A 251 -32.85 5.85 -11.46
N ASP A 252 -33.69 4.93 -11.96
CA ASP A 252 -34.94 4.54 -11.30
C ASP A 252 -34.78 4.35 -9.79
N PRO A 253 -35.65 4.96 -8.96
CA PRO A 253 -36.88 5.67 -9.33
C PRO A 253 -36.69 7.19 -9.59
N PHE A 254 -35.46 7.67 -9.77
CA PHE A 254 -35.16 9.10 -9.90
C PHE A 254 -34.90 9.49 -11.35
N SER A 255 -35.36 10.69 -11.71
CA SER A 255 -34.94 11.36 -12.94
C SER A 255 -34.73 12.85 -12.68
N THR A 256 -34.05 13.54 -13.58
CA THR A 256 -33.88 14.99 -13.52
C THR A 256 -33.62 15.53 -14.92
N THR A 257 -34.05 16.77 -15.16
CA THR A 257 -33.76 17.52 -16.38
C THR A 257 -32.60 18.50 -16.22
N ASP A 258 -32.10 18.66 -14.99
CA ASP A 258 -30.99 19.53 -14.61
C ASP A 258 -29.96 18.70 -13.83
N ASP A 259 -29.23 17.85 -14.55
CA ASP A 259 -28.31 16.87 -13.99
C ASP A 259 -26.91 17.43 -13.68
N GLN A 260 -26.70 18.73 -13.85
CA GLN A 260 -25.40 19.39 -13.67
C GLN A 260 -25.48 20.59 -12.73
N ALA A 261 -24.40 20.84 -12.00
CA ALA A 261 -24.26 22.06 -11.21
C ALA A 261 -22.82 22.59 -11.25
N TYR A 262 -22.68 23.90 -11.48
CA TYR A 262 -21.38 24.56 -11.42
C TYR A 262 -20.94 24.76 -9.97
N LEU A 263 -19.73 24.30 -9.64
CA LEU A 263 -19.15 24.41 -8.31
C LEU A 263 -18.07 25.49 -8.21
N GLY A 264 -17.54 25.96 -9.35
CA GLY A 264 -16.45 26.93 -9.38
C GLY A 264 -15.10 26.31 -9.06
N ASP A 265 -14.20 27.09 -8.47
CA ASP A 265 -12.89 26.61 -8.04
C ASP A 265 -12.99 26.08 -6.60
N LEU A 266 -12.54 24.84 -6.37
CA LEU A 266 -12.47 24.24 -5.04
C LEU A 266 -11.03 24.06 -4.59
N LYS A 267 -10.61 24.87 -3.61
CA LYS A 267 -9.31 24.69 -2.94
C LYS A 267 -9.31 23.46 -2.02
N PRO A 268 -8.14 22.95 -1.64
CA PRO A 268 -8.03 21.92 -0.59
C PRO A 268 -8.80 22.31 0.67
N GLY A 269 -9.69 21.43 1.12
CA GLY A 269 -10.54 21.62 2.29
C GLY A 269 -11.83 22.42 2.06
N GLU A 270 -12.02 23.04 0.89
CA GLU A 270 -13.19 23.86 0.58
C GLU A 270 -14.42 23.01 0.29
N SER A 271 -15.61 23.53 0.62
CA SER A 271 -16.89 22.86 0.39
C SER A 271 -17.88 23.76 -0.34
N VAL A 272 -18.60 23.18 -1.30
CA VAL A 272 -19.61 23.87 -2.13
C VAL A 272 -20.88 23.03 -2.17
N VAL A 273 -22.04 23.70 -2.18
CA VAL A 273 -23.36 23.04 -2.24
C VAL A 273 -23.88 23.05 -3.67
N ALA A 274 -24.05 21.86 -4.24
CA ALA A 274 -24.82 21.64 -5.45
C ALA A 274 -26.30 21.43 -5.10
N ILE A 275 -27.19 21.86 -5.99
CA ILE A 275 -28.63 21.69 -5.84
C ILE A 275 -29.17 21.02 -7.10
N PHE A 276 -29.84 19.89 -6.94
CA PHE A 276 -30.46 19.14 -8.02
C PHE A 276 -31.97 19.09 -7.82
N ASN A 277 -32.73 19.40 -8.87
CA ASN A 277 -34.18 19.19 -8.87
C ASN A 277 -34.48 17.76 -9.33
N MET A 278 -34.97 16.92 -8.42
CA MET A 278 -35.17 15.50 -8.67
C MET A 278 -36.64 15.17 -8.82
N ASP A 279 -37.01 14.47 -9.88
CA ASP A 279 -38.30 13.79 -10.00
C ASP A 279 -38.20 12.39 -9.42
N VAL A 280 -39.30 11.90 -8.84
CA VAL A 280 -39.39 10.58 -8.21
C VAL A 280 -40.64 9.89 -8.72
N ASP A 281 -40.47 8.68 -9.25
CA ASP A 281 -41.55 7.84 -9.75
C ASP A 281 -42.67 7.66 -8.71
N GLU A 282 -43.94 7.63 -9.15
CA GLU A 282 -45.11 7.46 -8.28
C GLU A 282 -45.09 6.14 -7.50
N THR A 283 -44.46 5.10 -8.07
CA THR A 283 -44.33 3.77 -7.47
C THR A 283 -43.06 3.61 -6.64
N ALA A 284 -42.29 4.69 -6.46
CA ALA A 284 -41.04 4.66 -5.71
C ALA A 284 -41.25 4.13 -4.29
N THR A 285 -40.53 3.07 -3.96
CA THR A 285 -40.57 2.49 -2.62
C THR A 285 -39.87 3.41 -1.62
N GLN A 286 -40.48 3.63 -0.47
CA GLN A 286 -39.86 4.33 0.65
C GLN A 286 -38.67 3.50 1.20
N LYS A 287 -37.45 3.94 0.88
CA LYS A 287 -36.20 3.36 1.40
C LYS A 287 -35.02 4.31 1.16
N PRO A 288 -33.85 4.04 1.75
CA PRO A 288 -32.61 4.68 1.35
C PRO A 288 -32.22 4.30 -0.09
N TYR A 289 -31.63 5.25 -0.80
CA TYR A 289 -31.08 5.08 -2.15
C TYR A 289 -29.67 5.70 -2.22
N SER A 290 -28.89 5.26 -3.21
CA SER A 290 -27.58 5.80 -3.50
C SER A 290 -27.51 6.18 -4.97
N LEU A 291 -27.22 7.45 -5.23
CA LEU A 291 -26.99 8.00 -6.56
C LEU A 291 -25.48 8.15 -6.79
N ASN A 292 -25.06 8.09 -8.06
CA ASN A 292 -23.68 8.38 -8.43
C ASN A 292 -23.56 9.82 -8.91
N SER A 293 -22.40 10.42 -8.70
CA SER A 293 -22.03 11.70 -9.29
C SER A 293 -20.56 11.73 -9.63
N GLU A 294 -20.19 12.59 -10.56
CA GLU A 294 -18.81 12.77 -11.02
C GLU A 294 -18.57 14.27 -11.21
N ILE A 295 -17.34 14.71 -10.94
CA ILE A 295 -16.93 16.12 -11.09
C ILE A 295 -15.97 16.21 -12.26
N LEU A 296 -16.34 16.99 -13.27
CA LEU A 296 -15.43 17.46 -14.31
C LEU A 296 -14.72 18.71 -13.79
N TYR A 297 -13.40 18.74 -13.85
CA TYR A 297 -12.60 19.88 -13.39
C TYR A 297 -11.34 20.06 -14.23
N LYS A 298 -10.68 21.21 -14.08
CA LYS A 298 -9.33 21.46 -14.60
C LYS A 298 -8.30 21.30 -13.50
N ASP A 299 -7.28 20.50 -13.75
CA ASP A 299 -6.14 20.35 -12.85
C ASP A 299 -5.24 21.61 -12.85
N THR A 300 -4.14 21.54 -12.09
CA THR A 300 -3.19 22.65 -11.96
C THR A 300 -2.44 22.95 -13.27
N GLU A 301 -2.33 21.97 -14.16
CA GLU A 301 -1.73 22.09 -15.49
C GLU A 301 -2.74 22.62 -16.54
N GLY A 302 -4.03 22.66 -16.19
CA GLY A 302 -5.12 23.13 -17.04
C GLY A 302 -5.73 22.04 -17.92
N HIS A 303 -5.42 20.76 -17.67
CA HIS A 303 -6.04 19.64 -18.36
C HIS A 303 -7.40 19.31 -17.71
N ASN A 304 -8.36 18.93 -18.55
CA ASN A 304 -9.67 18.48 -18.06
C ASN A 304 -9.55 17.06 -17.49
N GLN A 305 -10.04 16.86 -16.27
CA GLN A 305 -10.06 15.60 -15.55
C GLN A 305 -11.48 15.29 -15.07
N ILE A 306 -11.81 14.01 -14.93
CA ILE A 306 -13.06 13.53 -14.34
C ILE A 306 -12.71 12.83 -13.03
N SER A 307 -13.42 13.15 -11.95
CA SER A 307 -13.23 12.51 -10.66
C SER A 307 -13.63 11.03 -10.68
N ASP A 308 -13.18 10.29 -9.68
CA ASP A 308 -13.83 9.05 -9.29
C ASP A 308 -15.34 9.25 -9.04
N SER A 309 -16.12 8.17 -9.16
CA SER A 309 -17.56 8.20 -8.87
C SER A 309 -17.82 8.42 -7.38
N ILE A 310 -18.54 9.49 -7.07
CA ILE A 310 -18.88 9.94 -5.72
C ILE A 310 -20.33 9.55 -5.42
N LYS A 311 -20.53 8.84 -4.30
CA LYS A 311 -21.85 8.38 -3.87
C LYS A 311 -22.62 9.47 -3.12
N ILE A 312 -23.86 9.69 -3.54
CA ILE A 312 -24.83 10.55 -2.84
C ILE A 312 -25.88 9.64 -2.22
N ASN A 313 -25.87 9.52 -0.90
CA ASN A 313 -26.87 8.73 -0.18
C ASN A 313 -28.07 9.61 0.19
N THR A 314 -29.26 9.20 -0.24
CA THR A 314 -30.53 9.90 0.00
C THR A 314 -31.64 8.92 0.39
N LYS A 315 -32.86 9.40 0.59
CA LYS A 315 -34.03 8.56 0.89
C LYS A 315 -35.29 9.10 0.23
N VAL A 316 -36.15 8.19 -0.20
CA VAL A 316 -37.54 8.52 -0.57
C VAL A 316 -38.39 8.43 0.69
N LEU A 317 -39.19 9.46 0.95
CA LEU A 317 -40.12 9.54 2.08
C LEU A 317 -41.48 8.94 1.72
N GLU A 318 -42.37 8.81 2.70
CA GLU A 318 -43.75 8.37 2.43
C GLU A 318 -44.44 9.35 1.50
N ALA A 319 -45.21 8.84 0.54
CA ALA A 319 -46.09 9.66 -0.27
C ALA A 319 -46.99 10.51 0.64
N GLU A 320 -46.98 11.82 0.41
CA GLU A 320 -47.85 12.71 1.17
C GLU A 320 -49.30 12.37 0.88
N LYS A 321 -50.05 11.94 1.91
CA LYS A 321 -51.48 11.69 1.80
C LYS A 321 -52.20 13.01 1.53
N SER A 322 -52.51 13.30 0.26
CA SER A 322 -53.46 14.35 -0.05
C SER A 322 -54.86 13.86 0.34
N LEU A 323 -55.52 14.52 1.29
CA LEU A 323 -56.93 14.28 1.55
C LEU A 323 -57.72 14.67 0.29
N PRO A 324 -58.56 13.78 -0.27
CA PRO A 324 -59.39 14.13 -1.42
C PRO A 324 -60.24 15.36 -1.09
N GLY A 325 -60.15 16.43 -1.89
CA GLY A 325 -60.86 17.70 -1.64
C GLY A 325 -62.37 17.57 -1.47
N TYR A 326 -62.95 16.45 -1.93
CA TYR A 326 -64.36 16.11 -1.71
C TYR A 326 -64.72 15.90 -0.23
N GLN A 327 -63.80 15.43 0.63
CA GLN A 327 -64.09 15.25 2.06
C GLN A 327 -64.26 16.58 2.81
N ILE A 328 -63.54 17.62 2.39
CA ILE A 328 -63.66 18.97 2.95
C ILE A 328 -65.00 19.59 2.48
N GLY A 329 -65.36 19.42 1.21
CA GLY A 329 -66.64 19.88 0.66
C GLY A 329 -67.86 19.19 1.29
N ALA A 330 -67.82 17.86 1.44
CA ALA A 330 -68.90 17.09 2.06
C ALA A 330 -69.10 17.45 3.55
N GLY A 331 -68.01 17.68 4.29
CA GLY A 331 -68.08 18.14 5.68
C GLY A 331 -68.76 19.51 5.81
N ILE A 332 -68.40 20.47 4.95
CA ILE A 332 -69.02 21.81 4.94
C ILE A 332 -70.50 21.74 4.55
N VAL A 333 -70.86 20.93 3.53
CA VAL A 333 -72.26 20.76 3.11
C VAL A 333 -73.10 20.10 4.21
N MET A 334 -72.56 19.10 4.92
CA MET A 334 -73.24 18.47 6.06
C MET A 334 -73.44 19.42 7.23
N ILE A 335 -72.46 20.27 7.54
CA ILE A 335 -72.57 21.29 8.60
C ILE A 335 -73.62 22.34 8.21
N LEU A 336 -73.62 22.82 6.96
CA LEU A 336 -74.61 23.76 6.46
C LEU A 336 -76.02 23.17 6.45
N ALA A 337 -76.17 21.89 6.08
CA ALA A 337 -77.46 21.19 6.13
C ALA A 337 -77.96 21.01 7.57
N ALA A 338 -77.08 20.65 8.51
CA ALA A 338 -77.43 20.54 9.93
C ALA A 338 -77.84 21.89 10.52
N CYS A 339 -77.09 22.97 10.21
CA CYS A 339 -77.47 24.33 10.59
C CYS A 339 -78.83 24.73 10.00
N PHE A 340 -79.10 24.42 8.74
CA PHE A 340 -80.38 24.72 8.11
C PHE A 340 -81.56 23.98 8.79
N VAL A 341 -81.38 22.70 9.13
CA VAL A 341 -82.41 21.92 9.85
C VAL A 341 -82.68 22.46 11.25
N VAL A 342 -81.64 22.86 12.00
CA VAL A 342 -81.79 23.47 13.33
C VAL A 342 -82.48 24.84 13.25
N LEU A 343 -82.13 25.67 12.28
CA LEU A 343 -82.77 26.96 12.04
C LEU A 343 -84.25 26.81 11.63
N ARG A 344 -84.60 25.74 10.91
CA ARG A 344 -85.98 25.47 10.51
C ARG A 344 -86.83 24.97 11.69
N LYS A 345 -86.29 24.12 12.57
CA LYS A 345 -86.98 23.67 13.79
C LYS A 345 -87.28 24.81 14.75
N LYS A 346 -86.35 25.76 14.95
CA LYS A 346 -86.58 26.95 15.81
C LYS A 346 -87.65 27.94 15.31
N LYS A 347 -88.13 27.81 14.07
CA LYS A 347 -89.21 28.65 13.50
C LYS A 347 -90.60 28.02 13.59
N GLN A 348 -90.70 26.77 14.05
CA GLN A 348 -91.96 26.02 14.14
C GLN A 348 -92.46 25.78 15.58
N ASP A 349 -91.70 26.26 16.57
CA ASP A 349 -92.12 26.36 17.99
C ASP A 349 -92.34 27.85 18.33
#